data_AF-A0A962JKI8-F1
#
_entry.id   AF-A0A962JKI8-F1
#
_cell.length_a   1.000
_cell.length_b   1.000
_cell.length_c   1.000
_cell.angle_alpha   90.00
_cell.angle_beta   90.00
_cell.angle_gamma   90.00
#
_symmetry.space_group_name_H-M   'P 1'
#
loop_
_entity.id
_entity.type
_entity.pdbx_description
1 polymer ?
#
loop_
_entity_poly.entity_id
_entity_poly.type
_entity_poly.pdbx_seq_one_letter_code
_entity_poly.pdbx_strand_id
1 'polypeptide(L)'
;KLYAAIDGSGGFYSNPVAIANRSIMNIPFVLANSSLDKTFLKEAEANQLLNLAGHRSVGGMRASIYNAVPEEGVDALVSFMQDFAKRNG
;
A
#
# COMPACT_ATOMS: atom_id res chain seq x y z
N LYS A 1 10.61 -4.50 -3.13
CA LYS A 1 9.37 -5.16 -3.61
C LYS A 1 8.18 -4.21 -3.60
N LEU A 2 7.79 -3.66 -2.44
CA LEU A 2 6.61 -2.78 -2.35
C LEU A 2 6.66 -1.52 -3.24
N TYR A 3 7.78 -0.77 -3.26
CA TYR A 3 7.91 0.37 -4.16
C TYR A 3 7.77 -0.01 -5.64
N ALA A 4 8.32 -1.15 -6.06
CA ALA A 4 8.18 -1.63 -7.43
C ALA A 4 6.72 -1.98 -7.76
N ALA A 5 5.96 -2.52 -6.81
CA ALA A 5 4.52 -2.74 -6.97
C ALA A 5 3.73 -1.43 -7.09
N ILE A 6 4.11 -0.40 -6.33
CA ILE A 6 3.50 0.94 -6.41
C ILE A 6 3.84 1.59 -7.76
N ASP A 7 5.12 1.70 -8.10
CA ASP A 7 5.58 2.39 -9.30
C ASP A 7 5.18 1.66 -10.59
N GLY A 8 5.11 0.32 -10.55
CA GLY A 8 4.69 -0.53 -11.67
C GLY A 8 3.18 -0.68 -11.83
N SER A 9 2.37 0.02 -11.02
CA SER A 9 0.91 -0.14 -11.00
C SER A 9 0.17 0.59 -12.13
N GLY A 10 0.88 1.22 -13.07
CA GLY A 10 0.26 2.04 -14.11
C GLY A 10 -0.47 3.28 -13.56
N GLY A 11 -0.11 3.73 -12.35
CA GLY A 11 -0.73 4.86 -11.67
C GLY A 11 -1.91 4.51 -10.77
N PHE A 12 -2.32 3.24 -10.68
CA PHE A 12 -3.38 2.82 -9.75
C PHE A 12 -3.01 3.09 -8.29
N TYR A 13 -1.74 2.87 -7.94
CA TYR A 13 -1.13 3.30 -6.70
C TYR A 13 -0.10 4.40 -6.99
N SER A 14 0.01 5.37 -6.09
CA SER A 14 1.09 6.35 -6.14
C SER A 14 1.66 6.63 -4.75
N ASN A 15 2.93 7.00 -4.70
CA ASN A 15 3.60 7.43 -3.49
C ASN A 15 3.96 8.93 -3.64
N PRO A 16 3.53 9.80 -2.71
CA PRO A 16 3.71 11.25 -2.84
C PRO A 16 5.14 11.72 -2.52
N VAL A 17 6.04 10.82 -2.10
CA VAL A 17 7.40 11.14 -1.68
C VAL A 17 8.34 11.05 -2.89
N ALA A 18 9.18 12.09 -3.04
CA ALA A 18 10.25 12.08 -4.04
C ALA A 18 11.14 10.85 -3.89
N ILE A 19 11.54 10.24 -5.02
CA ILE A 19 12.21 8.94 -5.05
C ILE A 19 13.44 8.88 -4.13
N ALA A 20 14.27 9.92 -4.13
CA ALA A 20 15.48 10.00 -3.29
C ALA A 20 15.20 10.05 -1.78
N ASN A 21 13.98 10.39 -1.37
CA ASN A 21 13.58 10.60 0.03
C ASN A 21 12.64 9.49 0.54
N ARG A 22 12.42 8.45 -0.25
CA ARG A 22 11.54 7.33 0.09
C ARG A 22 12.09 6.56 1.28
N SER A 23 11.30 6.49 2.35
CA SER A 23 11.65 5.71 3.53
C SER A 23 11.65 4.22 3.19
N ILE A 24 12.62 3.49 3.73
CA ILE A 24 12.66 2.02 3.69
C ILE A 24 11.75 1.38 4.75
N MET A 25 11.24 2.17 5.71
CA MET A 25 10.47 1.68 6.86
C MET A 25 8.99 2.05 6.77
N ASN A 26 8.68 3.28 6.35
CA ASN A 26 7.31 3.79 6.34
C ASN A 26 6.96 4.23 4.93
N ILE A 27 6.16 3.43 4.25
CA ILE A 27 5.84 3.58 2.83
C ILE A 27 4.39 4.07 2.72
N PRO A 28 4.15 5.39 2.66
CA PRO A 28 2.82 5.91 2.35
C PRO A 28 2.49 5.66 0.88
N PHE A 29 1.24 5.37 0.58
CA PHE A 29 0.76 5.31 -0.79
C PHE A 29 -0.72 5.68 -0.83
N VAL A 30 -1.19 6.13 -1.98
CA VAL A 30 -2.58 6.52 -2.23
C VAL A 30 -3.09 5.79 -3.46
N LEU A 31 -4.38 5.46 -3.50
CA LEU A 31 -5.04 4.99 -4.72
C LEU A 31 -5.33 6.18 -5.63
N ALA A 32 -5.35 5.94 -6.95
CA ALA A 32 -5.83 6.92 -7.92
C ALA A 32 -7.28 7.35 -7.65
N ASN A 33 -8.10 6.40 -7.17
CA ASN A 33 -9.48 6.64 -6.78
C ASN A 33 -9.66 6.47 -5.27
N SER A 34 -9.69 7.59 -4.54
CA SER A 34 -9.81 7.61 -3.08
C SER A 34 -11.15 7.05 -2.55
N SER A 35 -12.17 6.89 -3.39
CA SER A 35 -13.42 6.23 -2.97
C SER A 35 -13.22 4.75 -2.62
N LEU A 36 -12.13 4.15 -3.11
CA LEU A 36 -11.77 2.76 -2.86
C LEU A 36 -10.97 2.57 -1.57
N ASP A 37 -10.48 3.63 -0.92
CA ASP A 37 -9.60 3.55 0.26
C ASP A 37 -10.24 2.70 1.39
N LYS A 38 -11.53 2.92 1.66
CA LYS A 38 -12.26 2.16 2.70
C LYS A 38 -12.38 0.69 2.34
N THR A 39 -12.65 0.39 1.07
CA THR A 39 -12.76 -0.98 0.57
C THR A 39 -11.41 -1.68 0.64
N PHE A 40 -10.33 -1.01 0.21
CA PHE A 40 -8.97 -1.51 0.30
C PHE A 40 -8.61 -1.88 1.74
N LEU A 41 -8.83 -0.99 2.70
CA LEU A 41 -8.52 -1.25 4.11
C LEU A 41 -9.33 -2.41 4.68
N LYS A 42 -10.63 -2.48 4.38
CA LYS A 42 -11.50 -3.56 4.83
C LYS A 42 -11.07 -4.92 4.27
N GLU A 43 -10.76 -4.98 2.97
CA GLU A 43 -10.30 -6.22 2.34
C GLU A 43 -8.90 -6.62 2.81
N ALA A 44 -8.02 -5.64 3.04
CA ALA A 44 -6.68 -5.89 3.58
C ALA A 44 -6.78 -6.51 4.99
N GLU A 45 -7.62 -5.95 5.86
CA GLU A 45 -7.87 -6.51 7.20
C GLU A 45 -8.42 -7.94 7.13
N ALA A 46 -9.34 -8.22 6.20
CA ALA A 46 -9.86 -9.57 5.97
C ALA A 46 -8.76 -10.57 5.50
N ASN A 47 -7.70 -10.07 4.88
CA ASN A 47 -6.51 -10.83 4.49
C ASN A 47 -5.39 -10.77 5.54
N GLN A 48 -5.69 -10.36 6.79
CA GLN A 48 -4.73 -10.22 7.90
C GLN A 48 -3.62 -9.18 7.66
N LEU A 49 -3.80 -8.27 6.70
CA LEU A 49 -2.91 -7.14 6.44
C LEU A 49 -3.36 -5.94 7.27
N LEU A 50 -3.01 -5.95 8.54
CA LEU A 50 -3.49 -5.00 9.55
C LEU A 50 -2.70 -3.68 9.54
N ASN A 51 -3.31 -2.62 10.10
CA ASN A 51 -2.66 -1.32 10.37
C ASN A 51 -2.13 -0.58 9.13
N LEU A 52 -2.80 -0.75 7.98
CA LEU A 52 -2.45 -0.06 6.74
C LEU A 52 -3.07 1.33 6.58
N ALA A 53 -3.97 1.76 7.48
CA ALA A 53 -4.59 3.07 7.39
C ALA A 53 -3.55 4.20 7.43
N GLY A 54 -3.60 5.09 6.44
CA GLY A 54 -2.74 6.26 6.36
C GLY A 54 -3.04 7.29 7.46
N HIS A 55 -2.19 8.31 7.57
CA HIS A 55 -2.43 9.39 8.53
C HIS A 55 -3.68 10.20 8.13
N ARG A 56 -4.49 10.59 9.12
CA ARG A 56 -5.79 11.27 8.91
C ARG A 56 -5.69 12.53 8.03
N SER A 57 -4.56 13.23 8.07
CA SER A 57 -4.34 14.45 7.27
C SER A 57 -4.02 14.20 5.79
N VAL A 58 -3.55 13.00 5.44
CA VAL A 58 -3.10 12.65 4.08
C VAL A 58 -4.05 11.66 3.41
N GLY A 59 -4.80 10.88 4.20
CA GLY A 59 -5.63 9.79 3.67
C GLY A 59 -4.78 8.62 3.15
N GLY A 60 -5.37 7.78 2.31
CA GLY A 60 -4.71 6.62 1.72
C GLY A 60 -4.20 5.61 2.75
N MET A 61 -3.05 5.01 2.43
CA MET A 61 -2.46 3.92 3.19
C MET A 61 -1.02 4.23 3.59
N ARG A 62 -0.56 3.52 4.62
CA ARG A 62 0.83 3.51 5.05
C ARG A 62 1.23 2.11 5.48
N ALA A 63 2.11 1.48 4.71
CA ALA A 63 2.75 0.25 5.12
C ALA A 63 3.98 0.55 5.97
N SER A 64 3.99 0.05 7.21
CA SER A 64 5.12 0.21 8.14
C SER A 64 5.85 -1.13 8.27
N ILE A 65 6.99 -1.27 7.60
CA ILE A 65 7.74 -2.52 7.42
C ILE A 65 9.01 -2.52 8.29
N TYR A 66 8.83 -2.50 9.61
CA TYR A 66 9.94 -2.58 10.57
C TYR A 66 10.62 -3.95 10.56
N ASN A 67 11.76 -4.07 11.23
CA ASN A 67 12.57 -5.30 11.27
C ASN A 67 11.80 -6.57 11.70
N ALA A 68 10.72 -6.42 12.46
CA ALA A 68 9.88 -7.55 12.90
C ALA A 68 8.84 -7.99 11.85
N VAL A 69 8.67 -7.24 10.77
CA VAL A 69 7.79 -7.62 9.66
C VAL A 69 8.56 -8.60 8.77
N PRO A 70 8.10 -9.85 8.62
CA PRO A 70 8.77 -10.83 7.78
C PRO A 70 8.60 -10.48 6.30
N GLU A 71 9.50 -10.99 5.45
CA GLU A 71 9.48 -10.71 4.00
C GLU A 71 8.19 -11.23 3.35
N GLU A 72 7.66 -12.35 3.85
CA GLU A 72 6.38 -12.94 3.43
C GLU A 72 5.21 -11.99 3.68
N GLY A 73 5.29 -11.14 4.70
CA GLY A 73 4.28 -10.09 4.95
C GLY A 73 4.29 -9.02 3.86
N VAL A 74 5.48 -8.67 3.35
CA VAL A 74 5.62 -7.76 2.21
C VAL A 74 5.12 -8.42 0.93
N ASP A 75 5.40 -9.71 0.73
CA ASP A 75 4.93 -10.46 -0.43
C ASP A 75 3.40 -10.62 -0.43
N ALA A 76 2.79 -10.89 0.73
CA ALA A 76 1.35 -10.94 0.91
C ALA A 76 0.69 -9.59 0.57
N LEU A 77 1.27 -8.48 1.05
CA LEU A 77 0.79 -7.14 0.73
C LEU A 77 0.88 -6.84 -0.78
N VAL A 78 2.02 -7.17 -1.41
CA VAL A 78 2.20 -6.94 -2.86
C VAL A 78 1.20 -7.78 -3.67
N SER A 79 0.99 -9.05 -3.30
CA SER A 79 0.02 -9.93 -3.94
C SER A 79 -1.40 -9.37 -3.82
N PHE A 80 -1.79 -8.96 -2.61
CA PHE A 80 -3.07 -8.31 -2.37
C PHE A 80 -3.25 -7.04 -3.20
N MET A 81 -2.24 -6.17 -3.27
CA MET A 81 -2.29 -4.95 -4.08
C MET A 81 -2.49 -5.26 -5.57
N GLN A 82 -1.80 -6.28 -6.10
CA GLN A 82 -1.96 -6.66 -7.50
C GLN A 82 -3.35 -7.21 -7.80
N ASP A 83 -3.90 -8.05 -6.93
CA ASP A 83 -5.26 -8.57 -7.06
C ASP A 83 -6.30 -7.44 -6.96
N PHE A 84 -6.15 -6.56 -5.96
CA PHE A 84 -7.06 -5.44 -5.76
C PHE A 84 -7.07 -4.50 -6.97
N ALA A 85 -5.90 -4.15 -7.51
CA ALA A 85 -5.80 -3.32 -8.71
C ALA A 85 -6.43 -4.00 -9.93
N LYS A 86 -6.25 -5.32 -10.12
CA LYS A 86 -6.89 -6.05 -11.24
C LYS A 86 -8.43 -6.05 -11.17
N ARG A 87 -9.00 -6.05 -9.96
CA ARG A 87 -10.46 -6.05 -9.77
C ARG A 87 -11.10 -4.67 -9.86
N ASN A 88 -10.34 -3.60 -9.63
CA ASN A 88 -10.87 -2.26 -9.43
C ASN A 88 -10.27 -1.17 -10.35
N GLY A 89 -9.27 -1.50 -11.17
CA GLY A 89 -8.64 -0.62 -12.17
C GLY A 89 -9.22 -0.85 -13.55
#